data_AF-A0A9E8CNJ5-F1
#
_entry.id   AF-A0A9E8CNJ5-F1
#
_cell.length_a   1.000
_cell.length_b   1.000
_cell.length_c   1.000
_cell.angle_alpha   90.00
_cell.angle_beta   90.00
_cell.angle_gamma   90.00
#
_symmetry.space_group_name_H-M   'P 1'
#
loop_
_entity.id
_entity.type
_entity.pdbx_description
1 polymer ?
#
loop_
_entity_poly.entity_id
_entity_poly.type
_entity_poly.pdbx_seq_one_letter_code
_entity_poly.pdbx_strand_id
1 'polypeptide(L)'
;MPANRFEQVDEPPTDAITLKLSERGGEAFGHVLCPADLAAGHLVNDFVSDELAAKEAFRTAIRLANEIRAPIVVEDKAGVWQDEWGVLYRED
;
A
#
# COMPACT_ATOMS: atom_id res chain seq x y z
N MET A 1 -19.80 -6.98 8.45
CA MET A 1 -19.25 -6.93 7.09
C MET A 1 -17.86 -7.54 7.15
N PRO A 2 -17.39 -8.30 6.13
CA PRO A 2 -16.01 -8.75 6.13
C PRO A 2 -15.09 -7.51 6.09
N ALA A 3 -14.14 -7.42 7.02
CA ALA A 3 -13.12 -6.39 6.98
C ALA A 3 -12.19 -6.67 5.79
N ASN A 4 -11.70 -5.62 5.12
CA ASN A 4 -10.67 -5.77 4.10
C ASN A 4 -9.44 -6.45 4.72
N ARG A 5 -8.79 -7.34 3.98
CA ARG A 5 -7.60 -8.05 4.41
C ARG A 5 -6.42 -7.64 3.55
N PHE A 6 -5.30 -7.31 4.19
CA PHE A 6 -4.08 -6.90 3.52
C PHE A 6 -2.91 -7.73 4.04
N GLU A 7 -2.04 -8.16 3.13
CA GLU A 7 -0.83 -8.87 3.48
C GLU A 7 0.27 -7.88 3.88
N GLN A 8 0.98 -8.19 4.97
CA GLN A 8 2.15 -7.46 5.41
C GLN A 8 3.41 -8.11 4.85
N VAL A 9 4.16 -7.33 4.09
CA VAL A 9 5.41 -7.76 3.45
C VAL A 9 6.58 -6.94 3.99
N ASP A 10 7.79 -7.51 3.94
CA ASP A 10 9.01 -6.79 4.34
C ASP A 10 9.61 -5.96 3.18
N GLU A 11 9.33 -6.35 1.94
CA GLU A 11 9.80 -5.70 0.71
C GLU A 11 8.67 -5.62 -0.35
N PRO A 12 8.67 -4.56 -1.21
CA PRO A 12 7.67 -4.42 -2.27
C PRO A 12 7.80 -5.53 -3.33
N PRO A 13 6.74 -6.31 -3.60
CA PRO A 13 6.72 -7.26 -4.71
C PRO A 13 6.44 -6.56 -6.05
N THR A 14 6.69 -7.26 -7.15
CA THR A 14 6.49 -6.74 -8.52
C THR A 14 5.07 -6.93 -9.05
N ASP A 15 4.25 -7.73 -8.37
CA ASP A 15 2.89 -8.13 -8.79
C ASP A 15 1.77 -7.58 -7.90
N ALA A 16 2.08 -6.64 -6.99
CA ALA A 16 1.10 -5.96 -6.16
C ALA A 16 1.42 -4.47 -5.96
N ILE A 17 0.38 -3.67 -5.67
CA ILE A 17 0.56 -2.30 -5.21
C ILE A 17 1.05 -2.37 -3.77
N THR A 18 2.14 -1.66 -3.47
CA THR A 18 2.69 -1.61 -2.11
C THR A 18 2.31 -0.30 -1.45
N LEU A 19 1.60 -0.38 -0.32
CA LEU A 19 1.46 0.72 0.61
C LEU A 19 2.62 0.64 1.62
N LYS A 20 3.60 1.52 1.48
CA LYS A 20 4.71 1.63 2.43
C LYS A 20 4.34 2.63 3.51
N LEU A 21 4.36 2.20 4.76
CA LEU A 21 4.07 3.02 5.93
C LEU A 21 5.35 3.30 6.72
N SER A 22 5.46 4.52 7.20
CA SER A 22 6.59 5.00 8.00
C SER A 22 6.11 5.93 9.10
N GLU A 23 6.93 6.06 10.15
CA GLU A 23 6.72 7.06 11.20
C GLU A 23 7.86 8.07 11.16
N ARG A 24 7.53 9.35 11.25
CA ARG A 24 8.51 10.42 11.40
C ARG A 24 8.01 11.43 12.44
N GLY A 25 8.74 11.55 13.54
CA GLY A 25 8.41 12.53 14.58
C GLY A 25 7.08 12.28 15.28
N GLY A 26 6.61 11.03 15.35
CA GLY A 26 5.31 10.65 15.92
C GLY A 26 4.12 10.81 14.97
N GLU A 27 4.36 11.23 13.73
CA GLU A 27 3.35 11.28 12.68
C GLU A 27 3.54 10.12 11.70
N ALA A 28 2.44 9.50 11.30
CA ALA A 28 2.43 8.39 10.35
C ALA A 28 2.28 8.89 8.91
N PHE A 29 3.20 8.47 8.07
CA PHE A 29 3.25 8.80 6.64
C PHE A 29 3.19 7.53 5.80
N GLY A 30 2.95 7.70 4.51
CA GLY A 30 3.07 6.60 3.58
C GLY A 30 3.33 7.01 2.14
N HIS A 31 3.79 6.03 1.39
CA HIS A 31 4.00 6.08 -0.05
C HIS A 31 3.24 4.94 -0.72
N VAL A 32 2.74 5.19 -1.93
CA VAL A 32 2.15 4.16 -2.79
C VAL A 32 3.14 3.84 -3.89
N LEU A 33 3.55 2.58 -3.97
CA LEU A 33 4.38 2.05 -5.04
C LEU A 33 3.51 1.17 -5.93
N CYS A 34 3.54 1.42 -7.24
CA CYS A 34 2.85 0.61 -8.23
C CYS A 34 3.84 0.22 -9.34
N PRO A 35 4.21 -1.06 -9.43
CA PRO A 35 5.05 -1.55 -10.52
C PRO A 35 4.41 -1.31 -11.89
N ALA A 36 5.18 -0.89 -12.89
CA ALA A 36 4.67 -0.65 -14.24
C ALA A 36 4.11 -1.93 -14.88
N ASP A 37 4.78 -3.05 -14.62
CA ASP A 37 4.40 -4.38 -15.12
C ASP A 37 3.00 -4.80 -14.62
N LEU A 38 2.65 -4.40 -13.39
CA LEU A 38 1.34 -4.63 -12.80
C LEU A 38 0.25 -3.77 -13.45
N ALA A 39 0.60 -2.57 -13.88
CA ALA A 39 -0.33 -1.61 -14.46
C ALA A 39 -0.72 -1.92 -15.91
N ALA A 40 -0.27 -3.04 -16.50
CA ALA A 40 -0.72 -3.55 -17.82
C ALA A 40 -0.75 -2.49 -18.95
N GLY A 41 0.23 -1.58 -18.97
CA GLY A 41 0.33 -0.49 -19.95
C GLY A 41 -0.34 0.84 -19.55
N HIS A 42 -0.94 0.93 -18.36
CA HIS A 42 -1.43 2.19 -17.79
C HIS A 42 -0.28 3.08 -17.26
N LEU A 43 0.88 2.50 -16.96
CA LEU A 43 2.09 3.20 -16.53
C LEU A 43 3.26 2.93 -17.49
N VAL A 44 4.07 3.95 -17.74
CA VAL A 44 5.28 3.87 -18.57
C VAL A 44 6.51 3.47 -17.75
N ASN A 45 6.52 3.78 -16.46
CA ASN A 45 7.55 3.43 -15.48
C ASN A 45 6.87 3.17 -14.13
N ASP A 46 7.60 2.53 -13.20
CA ASP A 46 7.14 2.33 -11.83
C ASP A 46 6.68 3.66 -11.24
N PHE A 47 5.49 3.65 -10.65
CA PHE A 47 4.94 4.81 -9.98
C PHE A 47 5.28 4.76 -8.50
N VAL A 48 5.81 5.87 -7.99
CA VAL A 48 5.99 6.12 -6.57
C VAL A 48 5.33 7.45 -6.26
N SER A 49 4.42 7.46 -5.30
CA SER A 49 3.81 8.72 -4.85
C SER A 49 4.78 9.57 -4.04
N ASP A 50 4.52 10.87 -3.99
CA ASP A 50 5.06 11.74 -2.95
C ASP A 50 4.69 11.21 -1.54
N GLU A 51 5.37 11.72 -0.52
CA GLU A 51 5.04 11.45 0.89
C GLU A 51 3.65 12.02 1.20
N LEU A 52 2.78 11.19 1.75
CA LEU A 52 1.42 11.54 2.14
C LEU A 52 1.18 11.17 3.60
N ALA A 53 0.17 11.78 4.23
CA ALA A 53 -0.32 11.25 5.49
C ALA A 53 -0.77 9.78 5.31
N ALA A 54 -0.52 8.91 6.28
CA ALA A 54 -0.74 7.47 6.12
C ALA A 54 -2.18 7.12 5.65
N LYS A 55 -3.18 7.84 6.16
CA LYS A 55 -4.59 7.69 5.76
C LYS A 55 -4.85 8.11 4.31
N GLU A 56 -4.17 9.13 3.81
CA GLU A 56 -4.27 9.58 2.43
C GLU A 56 -3.55 8.62 1.47
N ALA A 57 -2.38 8.12 1.86
CA ALA A 57 -1.66 7.07 1.15
C ALA A 57 -2.52 5.80 1.02
N PHE A 58 -3.15 5.36 2.11
CA PHE A 58 -4.07 4.22 2.10
C PHE A 58 -5.23 4.42 1.13
N ARG A 59 -5.92 5.57 1.18
CA ARG A 59 -7.02 5.87 0.24
C ARG A 59 -6.56 5.89 -1.21
N THR A 60 -5.35 6.38 -1.47
CA THR A 60 -4.74 6.41 -2.80
C THR A 60 -4.45 5.00 -3.30
N ALA A 61 -3.86 4.14 -2.46
CA ALA A 61 -3.62 2.74 -2.79
C ALA A 61 -4.92 2.00 -3.13
N ILE A 62 -5.98 2.18 -2.32
CA ILE A 62 -7.31 1.59 -2.57
C ILE A 62 -7.88 2.06 -3.90
N ARG A 63 -7.79 3.35 -4.21
CA ARG A 63 -8.29 3.88 -5.48
C ARG A 63 -7.55 3.26 -6.66
N LEU A 64 -6.22 3.21 -6.60
CA LEU A 64 -5.39 2.66 -7.66
C LEU A 64 -5.66 1.16 -7.86
N ALA A 65 -5.72 0.40 -6.77
CA ALA A 65 -6.04 -1.03 -6.82
C ALA A 65 -7.39 -1.31 -7.47
N ASN A 66 -8.41 -0.49 -7.20
CA ASN A 66 -9.71 -0.63 -7.85
C ASN A 66 -9.66 -0.27 -9.34
N GLU A 67 -8.82 0.68 -9.73
CA GLU A 67 -8.66 1.11 -11.12
C GLU A 67 -8.00 0.04 -11.98
N ILE A 68 -6.88 -0.52 -11.52
CA ILE A 68 -6.10 -1.53 -12.26
C ILE A 68 -6.44 -2.98 -11.86
N ARG A 69 -7.37 -3.16 -10.91
CA ARG A 69 -7.80 -4.46 -10.35
C ARG A 69 -6.63 -5.30 -9.80
N ALA A 70 -5.74 -4.64 -9.07
CA ALA A 70 -4.55 -5.25 -8.50
C ALA A 70 -4.67 -5.48 -6.98
N PRO A 71 -3.95 -6.48 -6.43
CA PRO A 71 -3.84 -6.65 -4.98
C PRO A 71 -3.05 -5.50 -4.34
N ILE A 72 -3.30 -5.27 -3.04
CA ILE A 72 -2.51 -4.36 -2.20
C ILE A 72 -1.81 -5.17 -1.13
N VAL A 73 -0.51 -4.95 -1.00
CA VAL A 73 0.30 -5.38 0.13
C VAL A 73 0.79 -4.16 0.91
N VAL A 74 1.18 -4.38 2.16
CA VAL A 74 1.54 -3.32 3.09
C VAL A 74 2.93 -3.58 3.64
N GLU A 75 3.85 -2.64 3.41
CA GLU A 75 5.14 -2.61 4.11
C GLU A 75 4.99 -1.68 5.32
N ASP A 76 4.71 -2.23 6.49
CA ASP A 76 4.58 -1.46 7.74
C ASP A 76 5.64 -1.89 8.76
N LYS A 77 6.84 -1.33 8.63
CA LYS A 77 7.95 -1.58 9.59
C LYS A 77 7.82 -0.77 10.87
N ALA A 78 7.02 0.30 10.83
CA ALA A 78 6.82 1.20 11.97
C ALA A 78 5.65 0.76 12.87
N GLY A 79 4.79 -0.15 12.40
CA GLY A 79 3.63 -0.62 13.15
C GLY A 79 2.54 0.46 13.27
N VAL A 80 2.41 1.32 12.26
CA VAL A 80 1.47 2.45 12.25
C VAL A 80 0.14 2.11 11.55
N TRP A 81 -0.05 0.86 11.16
CA TRP A 81 -1.33 0.35 10.66
C TRP A 81 -2.47 0.61 11.65
N GLN A 82 -3.65 0.92 11.12
CA GLN A 82 -4.86 1.15 11.93
C GLN A 82 -5.89 0.06 11.63
N ASP A 83 -6.39 -0.60 12.68
CA ASP A 83 -7.40 -1.68 12.57
C ASP A 83 -8.70 -1.21 11.87
N GLU A 84 -8.98 0.10 11.87
CA GLU A 84 -10.12 0.68 11.14
C GLU A 84 -10.00 0.52 9.62
N TRP A 85 -8.78 0.34 9.08
CA TRP A 85 -8.52 0.17 7.64
C TRP A 85 -8.76 -1.27 7.18
N GLY A 86 -8.59 -2.24 8.08
CA GLY A 86 -8.73 -3.65 7.80
C GLY A 86 -7.84 -4.52 8.66
N VAL A 87 -7.87 -5.82 8.38
CA VAL A 87 -6.99 -6.80 9.02
C VAL A 87 -5.68 -6.86 8.25
N LEU A 88 -4.59 -6.53 8.94
CA LEU A 88 -3.24 -6.77 8.45
C LEU A 88 -2.80 -8.16 8.90
N TYR A 89 -2.42 -9.03 7.96
CA TYR A 89 -1.95 -10.38 8.25
C TYR A 89 -0.60 -10.63 7.56
N ARG A 90 0.17 -11.60 8.04
CA ARG A 90 1.40 -12.07 7.42
C ARG A 90 1.21 -13.53 7.00
N GLU A 91 1.55 -13.89 5.77
CA GLU A 91 1.67 -15.30 5.38
C GLU A 91 2.99 -15.84 5.95
N ASP A 92 2.93 -17.04 6.55
CA ASP A 92 4.07 -17.75 7.17
C ASP A 92 4.88 -18.52 6.12
#